data_AF-A0A6L8KP22-F1
#
_entry.id   AF-A0A6L8KP22-F1
#
_cell.length_a   1.000
_cell.length_b   1.000
_cell.length_c   1.000
_cell.angle_alpha   90.00
_cell.angle_beta   90.00
_cell.angle_gamma   90.00
#
_symmetry.space_group_name_H-M   'P 1'
#
loop_
_entity.id
_entity.type
_entity.pdbx_description
1 polymer ?
#
loop_
_entity_poly.entity_id
_entity_poly.type
_entity_poly.pdbx_seq_one_letter_code
_entity_poly.pdbx_strand_id
1 'polypeptide(L)'
;MGQKIHPTGFRLAVTRNWASRWYAGNGNFADMLNEDLKARTYLKAKLKNASVGRIVIERPAKNARFTIYSSRPGVVIGKKGEDIEVLKSALTKIMGVPVHVNIEEIRKPEIDSQLIADSIAQQLEKRIMFRRAMKRAMQNAMRLGALGIKIMSSGRLNGIEIARTEWYREGRVPLHTLRADIDYGTSEASTTYGIIGVKVWVYKGDRSPTGEAPVIDTPPDEKKPRGPRREDGKPAGRPRPAGAGGARRAAKPAEKAGE
;
A
#
# COMPACT_ATOMS: atom_id res chain seq x y z
N MET A 1 13.21 26.88 -6.24
CA MET A 1 12.24 25.77 -6.11
C MET A 1 10.85 26.36 -5.96
N GLY A 2 9.98 26.21 -6.95
CA GLY A 2 8.62 26.78 -6.93
C GLY A 2 7.61 25.92 -6.18
N GLN A 3 6.49 26.54 -5.80
CA GLN A 3 5.33 25.83 -5.26
C GLN A 3 4.73 24.90 -6.33
N LYS A 4 4.34 23.69 -5.93
CA LYS A 4 3.70 22.71 -6.81
C LYS A 4 2.24 22.53 -6.41
N ILE A 5 1.37 22.42 -7.39
CA ILE A 5 -0.05 22.17 -7.16
C ILE A 5 -0.30 20.76 -6.59
N HIS A 6 -1.32 20.62 -5.75
CA HIS A 6 -1.70 19.32 -5.19
C HIS A 6 -2.25 18.40 -6.30
N PRO A 7 -1.63 17.23 -6.56
CA PRO A 7 -1.99 16.38 -7.70
C PRO A 7 -3.45 15.92 -7.70
N THR A 8 -3.97 15.58 -6.51
CA THR A 8 -5.37 15.18 -6.33
C THR A 8 -6.31 16.35 -6.60
N GLY A 9 -5.99 17.55 -6.09
CA GLY A 9 -6.85 18.73 -6.21
C GLY A 9 -6.97 19.19 -7.66
N PHE A 10 -5.84 19.21 -8.36
CA PHE A 10 -5.77 19.53 -9.79
C PHE A 10 -6.61 18.58 -10.68
N ARG A 11 -6.89 17.36 -10.19
CA ARG A 11 -7.57 16.29 -10.94
C ARG A 11 -9.03 16.03 -10.51
N LEU A 12 -9.53 16.73 -9.49
CA LEU A 12 -10.89 16.52 -8.95
C LEU A 12 -12.00 16.71 -10.00
N ALA A 13 -11.82 17.63 -10.95
CA ALA A 13 -12.86 17.92 -11.94
C ALA A 13 -12.92 16.90 -13.09
N VAL A 14 -11.81 16.19 -13.39
CA VAL A 14 -11.66 15.43 -14.65
C VAL A 14 -11.54 13.93 -14.40
N THR A 15 -10.60 13.52 -13.54
CA THR A 15 -10.22 12.11 -13.41
C THR A 15 -10.47 11.52 -12.03
N ARG A 16 -10.71 12.33 -10.99
CA ARG A 16 -10.81 11.84 -9.61
C ARG A 16 -12.08 12.29 -8.91
N ASN A 17 -12.79 11.35 -8.32
CA ASN A 17 -14.01 11.64 -7.55
C ASN A 17 -13.69 12.20 -6.15
N TRP A 18 -14.65 12.93 -5.58
CA TRP A 18 -14.59 13.42 -4.20
C TRP A 18 -14.61 12.29 -3.17
N ALA A 19 -13.94 12.53 -2.04
CA ALA A 19 -13.92 11.64 -0.87
C ALA A 19 -15.11 11.87 0.08
N SER A 20 -15.77 13.03 0.03
CA SER A 20 -17.06 13.27 0.67
C SER A 20 -18.06 13.62 -0.43
N ARG A 21 -19.17 12.90 -0.52
CA ARG A 21 -20.21 13.05 -1.54
C ARG A 21 -21.55 13.23 -0.86
N TRP A 22 -21.89 14.48 -0.58
CA TRP A 22 -23.17 14.86 0.00
C TRP A 22 -23.45 16.32 -0.33
N TYR A 23 -24.72 16.68 -0.20
CA TYR A 23 -25.20 18.04 -0.40
C TYR A 23 -25.80 18.56 0.90
N ALA A 24 -25.57 19.84 1.19
CA ALA A 24 -26.19 20.53 2.31
C ALA A 24 -26.55 21.95 1.88
N GLY A 25 -27.63 22.49 2.45
CA GLY A 25 -27.96 23.90 2.32
C GLY A 25 -26.96 24.79 3.08
N ASN A 26 -26.93 26.08 2.74
CA ASN A 26 -25.93 27.04 3.23
C ASN A 26 -25.80 27.11 4.76
N GLY A 27 -26.89 26.94 5.51
CA GLY A 27 -26.87 27.00 6.98
C GLY A 27 -26.22 25.80 7.67
N ASN A 28 -26.27 24.61 7.05
CA ASN A 28 -25.87 23.36 7.72
C ASN A 28 -24.53 22.81 7.21
N PHE A 29 -23.95 23.42 6.16
CA PHE A 29 -22.73 22.91 5.53
C PHE A 29 -21.53 22.91 6.49
N ALA A 30 -21.36 23.97 7.27
CA ALA A 30 -20.23 24.11 8.18
C ALA A 30 -20.25 23.03 9.29
N ASP A 31 -21.42 22.78 9.88
CA ASP A 31 -21.58 21.79 10.95
C ASP A 31 -21.35 20.37 10.41
N MET A 32 -21.96 20.04 9.27
CA MET A 32 -21.78 18.73 8.62
C MET A 32 -20.32 18.49 8.20
N LEU A 33 -19.61 19.53 7.76
CA LEU A 33 -18.19 19.43 7.45
C LEU A 33 -17.35 19.17 8.72
N ASN A 34 -17.66 19.85 9.82
CA ASN A 34 -16.95 19.67 11.09
C ASN A 34 -17.15 18.25 11.65
N GLU A 35 -18.36 17.72 11.59
CA GLU A 35 -18.66 16.33 11.91
C GLU A 35 -17.84 15.35 11.04
N ASP A 36 -17.80 15.56 9.72
CA ASP A 36 -17.00 14.74 8.80
C ASP A 36 -15.50 14.76 9.18
N LEU A 37 -14.94 15.92 9.54
CA LEU A 37 -13.54 16.06 9.95
C LEU A 37 -13.26 15.32 11.27
N LYS A 38 -14.16 15.43 12.25
CA LYS A 38 -14.08 14.70 13.52
C LYS A 38 -14.14 13.20 13.28
N ALA A 39 -15.08 12.73 12.46
CA ALA A 39 -15.22 11.32 12.10
C ALA A 39 -13.97 10.79 11.39
N ARG A 40 -13.40 11.53 10.43
CA ARG A 40 -12.15 11.16 9.75
C ARG A 40 -10.96 11.07 10.71
N THR A 41 -10.84 12.04 11.61
CA THR A 41 -9.76 12.05 12.61
C THR A 41 -9.86 10.86 13.55
N TYR A 42 -11.08 10.57 14.02
CA TYR A 42 -11.36 9.39 14.85
C TYR A 42 -11.04 8.08 14.12
N LEU A 43 -11.51 7.91 12.88
CA LEU A 43 -11.25 6.72 12.07
C LEU A 43 -9.75 6.52 11.80
N LYS A 44 -9.03 7.60 11.46
CA LYS A 44 -7.57 7.53 11.22
C LYS A 44 -6.81 7.11 12.48
N ALA A 45 -7.26 7.53 13.66
CA ALA A 45 -6.64 7.15 14.93
C ALA A 45 -6.96 5.70 15.33
N LYS A 46 -8.22 5.28 15.24
CA LYS A 46 -8.65 3.93 15.62
C LYS A 46 -8.13 2.85 14.66
N LEU A 47 -8.10 3.15 13.36
CA LEU A 47 -7.77 2.18 12.30
C LEU A 47 -6.29 2.25 11.85
N LYS A 48 -5.38 2.79 12.66
CA LYS A 48 -3.93 2.84 12.34
C LYS A 48 -3.37 1.46 11.97
N ASN A 49 -3.80 0.41 12.66
CA ASN A 49 -3.32 -0.96 12.44
C ASN A 49 -3.97 -1.63 11.22
N ALA A 50 -5.11 -1.10 10.75
CA ALA A 50 -5.89 -1.71 9.68
C ALA A 50 -5.43 -1.30 8.26
N SER A 51 -4.42 -0.42 8.14
CA SER A 51 -3.90 0.03 6.84
C SER A 51 -5.03 0.52 5.91
N VAL A 52 -5.60 1.67 6.26
CA VAL A 52 -6.70 2.30 5.52
C VAL A 52 -6.13 3.20 4.43
N GLY A 53 -6.52 2.97 3.17
CA GLY A 53 -6.04 3.79 2.04
C GLY A 53 -6.90 5.03 1.83
N ARG A 54 -8.23 4.87 1.76
CA ARG A 54 -9.18 5.97 1.55
C ARG A 54 -10.48 5.73 2.31
N ILE A 55 -11.14 6.82 2.70
CA ILE A 55 -12.44 6.81 3.36
C ILE A 55 -13.38 7.69 2.54
N VAL A 56 -14.45 7.09 2.03
CA VAL A 56 -15.52 7.77 1.31
C VAL A 56 -16.69 7.97 2.25
N ILE A 57 -17.20 9.20 2.33
CA ILE A 57 -18.34 9.56 3.17
C ILE A 57 -19.47 10.00 2.24
N GLU A 58 -20.62 9.36 2.36
CA GLU A 58 -21.84 9.72 1.64
C GLU A 58 -22.94 9.97 2.66
N ARG A 59 -23.80 10.97 2.45
CA ARG A 59 -24.90 11.27 3.37
C ARG A 59 -26.25 11.26 2.63
N PRO A 60 -26.86 10.08 2.43
CA PRO A 60 -28.20 9.98 1.86
C PRO A 60 -29.24 10.35 2.94
N ALA A 61 -30.06 11.38 2.68
CA ALA A 61 -31.26 11.78 3.45
C ALA A 61 -31.25 11.43 4.95
N LYS A 62 -30.55 12.23 5.77
CA LYS A 62 -30.40 12.08 7.24
C LYS A 62 -29.68 10.80 7.71
N ASN A 63 -29.15 9.98 6.82
CA ASN A 63 -28.25 8.88 7.16
C ASN A 63 -26.83 9.19 6.68
N ALA A 64 -25.83 8.58 7.33
CA ALA A 64 -24.45 8.64 6.88
C ALA A 64 -23.95 7.24 6.50
N ARG A 65 -23.29 7.13 5.36
CA ARG A 65 -22.66 5.91 4.85
C ARG A 65 -21.17 6.16 4.74
N PHE A 66 -20.38 5.35 5.44
CA PHE A 66 -18.93 5.37 5.37
C PHE A 66 -18.46 4.14 4.61
N THR A 67 -17.79 4.34 3.48
CA THR A 67 -17.10 3.26 2.76
C THR A 67 -15.61 3.36 3.03
N ILE A 68 -15.08 2.41 3.79
CA ILE A 68 -13.68 2.34 4.21
C ILE A 68 -12.96 1.37 3.29
N TYR A 69 -11.94 1.87 2.59
CA TYR A 69 -11.08 1.05 1.76
C TYR A 69 -9.84 0.66 2.55
N SER A 70 -9.68 -0.63 2.81
CA SER A 70 -8.57 -1.18 3.60
C SER A 70 -7.89 -2.33 2.87
N SER A 71 -6.59 -2.47 3.06
CA SER A 71 -5.85 -3.67 2.60
C SER A 71 -6.04 -4.88 3.53
N ARG A 72 -6.56 -4.66 4.73
CA ARG A 72 -6.76 -5.70 5.76
C ARG A 72 -8.17 -5.59 6.35
N PRO A 73 -9.21 -5.97 5.59
CA PRO A 73 -10.60 -5.84 6.05
C PRO A 73 -10.87 -6.65 7.33
N GLY A 74 -10.22 -7.80 7.51
CA GLY A 74 -10.39 -8.64 8.71
C GLY A 74 -10.03 -7.93 10.02
N VAL A 75 -9.06 -7.01 9.99
CA VAL A 75 -8.68 -6.22 11.18
C VAL A 75 -9.72 -5.14 11.49
N VAL A 76 -10.44 -4.63 10.47
CA VAL A 76 -11.50 -3.64 10.65
C VAL A 76 -12.78 -4.28 11.19
N ILE A 77 -13.09 -5.51 10.77
CA ILE A 77 -14.28 -6.26 11.21
C ILE A 77 -14.09 -6.78 12.65
N GLY A 78 -12.86 -7.18 13.02
CA GLY A 78 -12.56 -7.73 14.33
C GLY A 78 -13.03 -9.18 14.50
N LYS A 79 -12.94 -9.70 15.73
CA LYS A 79 -13.42 -11.05 16.05
C LYS A 79 -14.94 -11.05 16.07
N LYS A 80 -15.57 -11.88 15.24
CA LYS A 80 -17.05 -12.02 15.12
C LYS A 80 -17.82 -10.70 14.82
N GLY A 81 -17.16 -9.65 14.34
CA GLY A 81 -17.82 -8.37 14.06
C GLY A 81 -17.94 -7.41 15.25
N GLU A 82 -17.24 -7.67 16.37
CA GLU A 82 -17.30 -6.78 17.54
C GLU A 82 -16.79 -5.37 17.23
N ASP A 83 -15.67 -5.25 16.53
CA ASP A 83 -15.05 -3.94 16.26
C ASP A 83 -15.91 -3.07 15.34
N ILE A 84 -16.69 -3.66 14.42
CA ILE A 84 -17.58 -2.90 13.54
C ILE A 84 -18.77 -2.30 14.31
N GLU A 85 -19.30 -3.01 15.31
CA GLU A 85 -20.39 -2.51 16.17
C GLU A 85 -19.92 -1.36 17.06
N VAL A 86 -18.71 -1.49 17.63
CA VAL A 86 -18.08 -0.41 18.40
C VAL A 86 -17.86 0.82 17.52
N LEU A 87 -17.36 0.62 16.29
CA LEU A 87 -17.10 1.71 15.34
C LEU A 87 -18.39 2.40 14.88
N LYS A 88 -19.45 1.62 14.57
CA LYS A 88 -20.77 2.14 14.23
C LYS A 88 -21.35 2.96 15.38
N SER A 89 -21.25 2.47 16.62
CA SER A 89 -21.76 3.15 17.82
C SER A 89 -21.01 4.47 18.08
N ALA A 90 -19.68 4.46 17.93
CA ALA A 90 -18.87 5.66 18.09
C ALA A 90 -19.15 6.71 17.01
N LEU A 91 -19.26 6.29 15.73
CA LEU A 91 -19.61 7.20 14.64
C LEU A 91 -21.01 7.78 14.79
N THR A 92 -21.98 6.98 15.23
CA THR A 92 -23.35 7.46 15.50
C THR A 92 -23.36 8.54 16.57
N LYS A 93 -22.54 8.39 17.64
CA LYS A 93 -22.39 9.43 18.68
C LYS A 93 -21.78 10.72 18.16
N ILE A 94 -20.81 10.64 17.25
CA ILE A 94 -20.13 11.81 16.68
C ILE A 94 -21.03 12.56 15.70
N MET A 95 -21.78 11.82 14.88
CA MET A 95 -22.55 12.36 13.76
C MET A 95 -23.99 12.72 14.14
N GLY A 96 -24.51 12.21 15.25
CA GLY A 96 -25.90 12.42 15.69
C GLY A 96 -26.97 11.81 14.76
N VAL A 97 -26.55 11.03 13.75
CA VAL A 97 -27.42 10.39 12.76
C VAL A 97 -27.10 8.89 12.64
N PRO A 98 -28.04 8.06 12.17
CA PRO A 98 -27.78 6.65 11.92
C PRO A 98 -26.66 6.45 10.90
N VAL A 99 -25.64 5.68 11.28
CA VAL A 99 -24.45 5.42 10.46
C VAL A 99 -24.46 3.99 9.92
N HIS A 100 -24.15 3.84 8.63
CA HIS A 100 -23.86 2.58 7.96
C HIS A 100 -22.38 2.53 7.58
N VAL A 101 -21.70 1.44 7.89
CA VAL A 101 -20.27 1.25 7.60
C VAL A 101 -20.13 0.12 6.58
N ASN A 102 -19.53 0.43 5.44
CA ASN A 102 -19.19 -0.50 4.39
C ASN A 102 -17.66 -0.64 4.32
N ILE A 103 -17.17 -1.87 4.17
CA ILE A 103 -15.73 -2.16 4.13
C ILE A 103 -15.42 -2.76 2.77
N GLU A 104 -14.57 -2.08 2.02
CA GLU A 104 -14.10 -2.53 0.71
C GLU A 104 -12.62 -2.89 0.76
N GLU A 105 -12.28 -4.02 0.17
CA GLU A 105 -10.91 -4.52 0.14
C GLU A 105 -10.11 -3.87 -1.00
N ILE A 106 -8.91 -3.37 -0.67
CA ILE A 106 -7.92 -2.94 -1.66
C ILE A 106 -7.11 -4.17 -2.09
N ARG A 107 -7.43 -4.71 -3.28
CA ARG A 107 -6.77 -5.91 -3.84
C ARG A 107 -5.24 -5.76 -4.01
N LYS A 108 -4.77 -4.57 -4.38
CA LYS A 108 -3.34 -4.29 -4.67
C LYS A 108 -2.84 -3.12 -3.78
N PRO A 109 -2.41 -3.38 -2.54
CA PRO A 109 -2.02 -2.33 -1.60
C PRO A 109 -0.73 -1.60 -2.00
N GLU A 110 0.20 -2.28 -2.66
CA GLU A 110 1.49 -1.71 -3.10
C GLU A 110 1.35 -0.71 -4.27
N ILE A 111 0.15 -0.50 -4.79
CA ILE A 111 -0.17 0.51 -5.82
C ILE A 111 -0.89 1.71 -5.19
N ASP A 112 -1.44 1.55 -3.99
CA ASP A 112 -2.12 2.63 -3.29
C ASP A 112 -1.11 3.57 -2.63
N SER A 113 -1.16 4.85 -3.00
CA SER A 113 -0.14 5.81 -2.59
C SER A 113 -0.13 6.06 -1.08
N GLN A 114 -1.29 6.01 -0.42
CA GLN A 114 -1.39 6.24 1.02
C GLN A 114 -0.81 5.05 1.79
N LEU A 115 -1.13 3.82 1.38
CA LEU A 115 -0.60 2.61 2.00
C LEU A 115 0.92 2.48 1.85
N ILE A 116 1.46 2.86 0.68
CA ILE A 116 2.91 2.91 0.47
C ILE A 116 3.55 3.94 1.40
N ALA A 117 2.95 5.14 1.51
CA ALA A 117 3.47 6.19 2.38
C ALA A 117 3.48 5.74 3.86
N ASP A 118 2.39 5.14 4.34
CA ASP A 118 2.28 4.64 5.72
C ASP A 118 3.25 3.48 5.98
N SER A 119 3.43 2.57 5.01
CA SER A 119 4.41 1.49 5.11
C SER A 119 5.84 2.01 5.23
N ILE A 120 6.20 3.05 4.47
CA ILE A 120 7.52 3.68 4.57
C ILE A 120 7.65 4.40 5.92
N ALA A 121 6.62 5.12 6.37
CA ALA A 121 6.64 5.82 7.65
C ALA A 121 6.89 4.85 8.81
N GLN A 122 6.16 3.73 8.85
CA GLN A 122 6.37 2.67 9.85
C GLN A 122 7.78 2.06 9.79
N GLN A 123 8.36 1.91 8.60
CA GLN A 123 9.74 1.41 8.45
C GLN A 123 10.78 2.42 8.99
N LEU A 124 10.56 3.72 8.76
CA LEU A 124 11.41 4.78 9.29
C LEU A 124 11.35 4.87 10.82
N GLU A 125 10.16 4.70 11.41
CA GLU A 125 9.98 4.63 12.87
C GLU A 125 10.73 3.43 13.48
N LYS A 126 10.77 2.31 12.76
CA LYS A 126 11.57 1.12 13.12
C LYS A 126 13.07 1.26 12.83
N ARG A 127 13.55 2.48 12.54
CA ARG A 127 14.97 2.80 12.27
C ARG A 127 15.56 2.04 11.07
N ILE A 128 14.73 1.65 10.11
CA ILE A 128 15.21 1.10 8.84
C ILE A 128 15.79 2.25 8.00
N MET A 129 16.91 2.00 7.33
CA MET A 129 17.54 2.98 6.45
C MET A 129 16.57 3.46 5.37
N PHE A 130 16.33 4.78 5.30
CA PHE A 130 15.31 5.37 4.44
C PHE A 130 15.47 5.02 2.95
N ARG A 131 16.72 4.97 2.45
CA ARG A 131 17.01 4.55 1.05
C ARG A 131 16.52 3.13 0.77
N ARG A 132 16.72 2.21 1.71
CA ARG A 132 16.28 0.81 1.59
C ARG A 132 14.76 0.71 1.58
N ALA A 133 14.10 1.41 2.49
CA ALA A 133 12.63 1.45 2.56
C ALA A 133 12.03 1.98 1.25
N MET A 134 12.54 3.10 0.73
CA MET A 134 12.07 3.67 -0.55
C MET A 134 12.35 2.76 -1.74
N LYS A 135 13.58 2.24 -1.89
CA LYS A 135 13.93 1.38 -3.03
C LYS A 135 13.09 0.11 -3.06
N ARG A 136 12.84 -0.50 -1.89
CA ARG A 136 11.97 -1.67 -1.76
C ARG A 136 10.52 -1.34 -2.15
N ALA A 137 9.98 -0.23 -1.67
CA ALA A 137 8.62 0.20 -2.00
C ALA A 137 8.45 0.48 -3.51
N MET A 138 9.43 1.15 -4.15
CA MET A 138 9.39 1.42 -5.59
C MET A 138 9.41 0.12 -6.40
N GLN A 139 10.32 -0.80 -6.08
CA GLN A 139 10.42 -2.09 -6.76
C GLN A 139 9.14 -2.93 -6.63
N ASN A 140 8.52 -2.92 -5.44
CA ASN A 140 7.24 -3.61 -5.23
C ASN A 140 6.11 -3.01 -6.08
N ALA A 141 6.01 -1.68 -6.13
CA ALA A 141 4.98 -0.99 -6.90
C ALA A 141 5.14 -1.25 -8.41
N MET A 142 6.36 -1.12 -8.94
CA MET A 142 6.67 -1.38 -10.35
C MET A 142 6.40 -2.85 -10.72
N ARG A 143 6.77 -3.80 -9.85
CA ARG A 143 6.52 -5.24 -10.07
C ARG A 143 5.04 -5.57 -10.17
N LEU A 144 4.18 -4.83 -9.47
CA LEU A 144 2.72 -5.05 -9.47
C LEU A 144 1.98 -4.27 -10.57
N GLY A 145 2.73 -3.60 -11.47
CA GLY A 145 2.19 -2.97 -12.67
C GLY A 145 1.94 -1.47 -12.55
N ALA A 146 2.53 -0.77 -11.56
CA ALA A 146 2.58 0.68 -11.61
C ALA A 146 3.44 1.13 -12.80
N LEU A 147 2.95 2.09 -13.61
CA LEU A 147 3.68 2.60 -14.77
C LEU A 147 4.75 3.64 -14.38
N GLY A 148 4.63 4.19 -13.18
CA GLY A 148 5.68 4.97 -12.55
C GLY A 148 5.38 5.30 -11.11
N ILE A 149 6.43 5.56 -10.36
CA ILE A 149 6.37 5.92 -8.96
C ILE A 149 7.41 6.99 -8.66
N LYS A 150 7.03 7.95 -7.84
CA LYS A 150 7.95 8.92 -7.25
C LYS A 150 7.75 8.91 -5.75
N ILE A 151 8.84 8.83 -4.99
CA ILE A 151 8.82 8.89 -3.54
C ILE A 151 9.76 10.01 -3.11
N MET A 152 9.29 10.85 -2.20
CA MET A 152 10.06 11.95 -1.62
C MET A 152 10.01 11.83 -0.11
N SER A 153 11.18 11.84 0.52
CA SER A 153 11.33 11.89 1.97
C SER A 153 12.02 13.19 2.36
N SER A 154 11.44 13.92 3.30
CA SER A 154 11.94 15.21 3.78
C SER A 154 12.02 15.21 5.29
N GLY A 155 13.17 15.61 5.85
CA GLY A 155 13.38 15.72 7.29
C GLY A 155 14.82 15.41 7.68
N ARG A 156 15.04 15.07 8.94
CA ARG A 156 16.35 14.65 9.49
C ARG A 156 16.64 13.19 9.13
N LEU A 157 16.90 12.95 7.85
CA LEU A 157 17.14 11.60 7.33
C LEU A 157 18.37 10.97 7.99
N ASN A 158 18.24 9.73 8.49
CA ASN A 158 19.25 9.03 9.28
C ASN A 158 19.71 9.78 10.56
N GLY A 159 18.90 10.70 11.09
CA GLY A 159 19.22 11.43 12.33
C GLY A 159 20.28 12.52 12.18
N ILE A 160 20.60 12.92 10.95
CA ILE A 160 21.52 14.03 10.68
C ILE A 160 20.91 15.35 11.17
N GLU A 161 21.76 16.27 11.63
CA GLU A 161 21.35 17.54 12.23
C GLU A 161 20.57 18.42 11.26
N ILE A 162 21.07 18.57 10.02
CA ILE A 162 20.44 19.38 8.98
C ILE A 162 19.41 18.53 8.22
N ALA A 163 18.17 18.99 8.20
CA ALA A 163 17.12 18.36 7.42
C ALA A 163 17.37 18.50 5.91
N ARG A 164 17.12 17.43 5.16
CA ARG A 164 17.23 17.42 3.71
C ARG A 164 16.06 16.70 3.06
N THR A 165 15.89 16.95 1.76
CA THR A 165 14.87 16.29 0.95
C THR A 165 15.54 15.42 -0.10
N GLU A 166 15.31 14.11 -0.02
CA GLU A 166 15.74 13.15 -1.03
C GLU A 166 14.50 12.60 -1.75
N TRP A 167 14.61 12.44 -3.07
CA TRP A 167 13.54 11.85 -3.87
C TRP A 167 14.11 10.85 -4.86
N TYR A 168 13.35 9.79 -5.08
CA TYR A 168 13.62 8.78 -6.09
C TYR A 168 12.42 8.68 -7.02
N ARG A 169 12.68 8.43 -8.30
CA ARG A 169 11.65 8.28 -9.32
C ARG A 169 12.02 7.12 -10.23
N GLU A 170 11.03 6.29 -10.50
CA GLU A 170 11.12 5.17 -11.42
C GLU A 170 9.90 5.21 -12.37
N GLY A 171 10.11 4.89 -13.64
CA GLY A 171 9.04 4.97 -14.65
C GLY A 171 8.58 6.40 -14.98
N ARG A 172 7.34 6.51 -15.48
CA ARG A 172 6.74 7.77 -15.96
C ARG A 172 5.80 8.36 -14.91
N VAL A 173 5.94 9.66 -14.61
CA VAL A 173 5.03 10.38 -13.70
C VAL A 173 4.70 11.77 -14.29
N PRO A 174 3.73 11.85 -15.22
CA PRO A 174 3.39 13.10 -15.91
C PRO A 174 2.48 13.99 -15.04
N LEU A 175 3.07 14.88 -14.23
CA LEU A 175 2.30 15.72 -13.31
C LEU A 175 1.40 16.77 -13.98
N HIS A 176 1.77 17.22 -15.18
CA HIS A 176 1.04 18.24 -15.94
C HIS A 176 -0.17 17.68 -16.69
N THR A 177 -0.15 16.39 -17.04
CA THR A 177 -1.23 15.75 -17.80
C THR A 177 -2.44 15.49 -16.90
N LEU A 178 -3.58 16.14 -17.19
CA LEU A 178 -4.81 15.98 -16.41
C LEU A 178 -5.44 14.58 -16.53
N ARG A 179 -5.29 13.96 -17.71
CA ARG A 179 -5.82 12.62 -18.02
C ARG A 179 -5.07 11.49 -17.29
N ALA A 180 -3.87 11.76 -16.81
CA ALA A 180 -3.07 10.80 -16.08
C ALA A 180 -3.68 10.52 -14.70
N ASP A 181 -3.99 9.25 -14.42
CA ASP A 181 -4.42 8.79 -13.10
C ASP A 181 -3.21 8.69 -12.17
N ILE A 182 -3.03 9.76 -11.40
CA ILE A 182 -1.96 9.90 -10.42
C ILE A 182 -2.58 9.86 -9.03
N ASP A 183 -2.14 8.87 -8.27
CA ASP A 183 -2.46 8.75 -6.87
C ASP A 183 -1.39 9.43 -6.01
N TYR A 184 -1.83 10.19 -5.01
CA TYR A 184 -0.96 10.96 -4.13
C TYR A 184 -1.30 10.68 -2.68
N GLY A 185 -0.29 10.29 -1.91
CA GLY A 185 -0.39 9.94 -0.50
C GLY A 185 0.70 10.64 0.29
N THR A 186 0.36 11.00 1.52
CA THR A 186 1.29 11.63 2.47
C THR A 186 1.22 10.93 3.80
N SER A 187 2.39 10.70 4.39
CA SER A 187 2.50 10.15 5.73
C SER A 187 3.64 10.83 6.49
N GLU A 188 3.49 10.90 7.80
CA GLU A 188 4.46 11.50 8.71
C GLU A 188 4.97 10.41 9.64
N ALA A 189 6.29 10.25 9.69
CA ALA A 189 6.96 9.31 10.57
C ALA A 189 7.50 10.05 11.79
N SER A 190 7.07 9.66 12.98
CA SER A 190 7.51 10.26 14.24
C SER A 190 8.75 9.52 14.73
N THR A 191 9.94 10.07 14.45
CA THR A 191 11.21 9.50 14.88
C THR A 191 11.75 10.21 16.13
N THR A 192 12.73 9.61 16.81
CA THR A 192 13.38 10.21 17.99
C THR A 192 14.00 11.59 17.69
N TYR A 193 14.42 11.83 16.46
CA TYR A 193 15.09 13.07 16.05
C TYR A 193 14.12 14.12 15.48
N GLY A 194 12.83 13.82 15.42
CA GLY A 194 11.78 14.68 14.86
C GLY A 194 10.93 13.97 13.81
N ILE A 195 10.20 14.78 13.03
CA ILE A 195 9.24 14.29 12.04
C ILE A 195 9.94 14.14 10.68
N ILE A 196 9.71 13.00 10.03
CA ILE A 196 10.08 12.78 8.63
C ILE A 196 8.80 12.71 7.80
N GLY A 197 8.65 13.63 6.86
CA GLY A 197 7.55 13.64 5.91
C GLY A 197 7.85 12.75 4.70
N VAL A 198 6.90 11.89 4.34
CA VAL A 198 6.95 11.03 3.15
C VAL A 198 5.82 11.41 2.21
N LYS A 199 6.16 11.70 0.96
CA LYS A 199 5.21 12.02 -0.12
C LYS A 199 5.40 11.01 -1.24
N VAL A 200 4.31 10.39 -1.67
CA VAL A 200 4.33 9.34 -2.70
C VAL A 200 3.40 9.74 -3.84
N TRP A 201 3.88 9.61 -5.08
CA TRP A 201 3.09 9.70 -6.30
C TRP A 201 3.15 8.36 -7.01
N VAL A 202 2.00 7.78 -7.32
CA VAL A 202 1.91 6.54 -8.12
C VAL A 202 1.10 6.84 -9.37
N TYR A 203 1.68 6.54 -10.53
CA TYR A 203 1.02 6.65 -11.83
C TYR A 203 0.48 5.28 -12.25
N LYS A 204 -0.84 5.18 -12.41
CA LYS A 204 -1.54 3.92 -12.70
C LYS A 204 -1.92 3.76 -14.18
N GLY A 205 -1.75 4.81 -14.98
CA GLY A 205 -2.20 4.84 -16.37
C GLY A 205 -2.96 6.11 -16.71
N ASP A 206 -3.24 6.29 -17.99
CA ASP A 206 -4.13 7.34 -18.45
C ASP A 206 -5.58 6.82 -18.39
N ARG A 207 -6.49 7.66 -17.91
CA ARG A 207 -7.91 7.32 -17.88
C ARG A 207 -8.51 7.55 -19.27
N SER A 208 -9.20 6.53 -19.80
CA SER A 208 -9.93 6.63 -21.07
C SER A 208 -11.02 7.72 -20.97
N PRO A 209 -11.34 8.47 -22.05
CA PRO A 209 -12.28 9.59 -21.96
C PRO A 209 -13.71 9.19 -21.53
N THR A 210 -14.04 7.89 -21.58
CA THR A 210 -15.32 7.33 -21.10
C THR A 210 -15.44 7.23 -19.56
N GLY A 211 -14.41 7.63 -18.81
CA GLY A 211 -14.46 7.65 -17.35
C GLY A 211 -14.29 6.28 -16.69
N GLU A 212 -14.05 5.21 -17.43
CA GLU A 212 -13.65 3.92 -16.88
C GLU A 212 -12.21 4.01 -16.34
N ALA A 213 -11.97 3.45 -15.15
CA ALA A 213 -10.62 3.31 -14.64
C ALA A 213 -9.84 2.35 -15.56
N PRO A 214 -8.56 2.62 -15.88
CA PRO A 214 -7.79 1.68 -16.68
C PRO A 214 -7.78 0.33 -15.98
N VAL A 215 -8.31 -0.69 -16.66
CA VAL A 215 -8.15 -2.08 -16.24
C VAL A 215 -6.66 -2.35 -16.35
N ILE A 216 -6.00 -2.52 -15.21
CA ILE A 216 -4.62 -3.03 -15.21
C ILE A 216 -4.74 -4.44 -15.73
N ASP A 217 -4.39 -4.67 -17.00
CA ASP A 217 -4.23 -5.98 -17.60
C ASP A 217 -3.13 -6.74 -16.84
N THR A 218 -3.50 -7.33 -15.71
CA THR A 218 -2.82 -8.53 -15.26
C THR A 218 -3.16 -9.60 -16.28
N PRO A 219 -2.16 -10.21 -16.95
CA PRO A 219 -2.41 -11.43 -17.71
C PRO A 219 -3.22 -12.37 -16.82
N PRO A 220 -4.32 -12.97 -17.32
CA PRO A 220 -4.99 -14.02 -16.60
C PRO A 220 -3.92 -15.02 -16.17
N ASP A 221 -3.91 -15.34 -14.88
CA ASP A 221 -3.11 -16.44 -14.36
C ASP A 221 -3.65 -17.70 -15.06
N GLU A 222 -3.08 -18.02 -16.23
CA GLU A 222 -3.32 -19.26 -16.95
C GLU A 222 -2.77 -20.38 -16.06
N LYS A 223 -3.56 -20.75 -15.06
CA LYS A 223 -3.57 -22.12 -14.57
C LYS A 223 -4.02 -22.97 -15.75
N LYS A 224 -3.06 -23.29 -16.63
CA LYS A 224 -3.20 -24.41 -17.56
C LYS A 224 -3.74 -25.56 -16.73
N PRO A 225 -4.93 -26.11 -17.05
CA PRO A 225 -5.35 -27.36 -16.44
C PRO A 225 -4.21 -28.33 -16.71
N ARG A 226 -3.61 -28.87 -15.64
CA ARG A 226 -2.69 -30.00 -15.78
C ARG A 226 -3.49 -31.07 -16.51
N GLY A 227 -3.15 -31.30 -17.79
CA GLY A 227 -3.80 -32.33 -18.59
C GLY A 227 -3.74 -33.66 -17.86
N PRO A 228 -4.66 -34.59 -18.15
CA PRO A 228 -4.66 -35.91 -17.52
C PRO A 228 -3.28 -36.54 -17.73
N ARG A 229 -2.66 -36.94 -16.61
CA ARG A 229 -1.40 -37.67 -16.59
C ARG A 229 -1.60 -38.93 -17.42
N ARG A 230 -1.04 -38.98 -18.63
CA ARG A 230 -0.95 -40.21 -19.42
C ARG A 230 -0.14 -41.21 -18.60
N GLU A 231 -0.80 -42.24 -18.10
CA GLU A 231 -0.16 -43.46 -17.64
C GLU A 231 0.22 -44.27 -18.87
N ASP A 232 1.41 -44.04 -19.42
CA ASP A 232 2.00 -44.94 -20.41
C ASP A 232 3.52 -44.91 -20.30
N GLY A 233 4.12 -46.08 -20.05
CA GLY A 233 5.50 -46.36 -20.39
C GLY A 233 6.55 -46.27 -19.27
N LYS A 234 6.72 -47.38 -18.55
CA LYS A 234 7.94 -47.80 -17.83
C LYS A 234 9.22 -47.31 -18.55
N PRO A 235 10.14 -46.55 -17.92
CA PRO A 235 11.44 -46.30 -18.53
C PRO A 235 12.32 -47.54 -18.36
N ALA A 236 12.66 -48.17 -19.50
CA ALA A 236 13.66 -49.23 -19.60
C ALA A 236 15.03 -48.71 -19.09
N GLY A 237 15.71 -49.58 -18.33
CA GLY A 237 16.91 -49.25 -17.57
C GLY A 237 18.09 -48.79 -18.43
N ARG A 238 18.80 -47.77 -17.93
CA ARG A 238 20.19 -47.51 -18.32
C ARG A 238 21.10 -48.48 -17.55
N PRO A 239 22.05 -49.16 -18.20
CA PRO A 239 23.03 -49.98 -17.48
C PRO A 239 23.96 -49.07 -16.65
N ARG A 240 24.17 -49.43 -15.39
CA ARG A 240 25.24 -48.86 -14.55
C ARG A 240 26.58 -49.43 -15.01
N PRO A 241 27.63 -48.62 -15.22
CA PRO A 241 28.99 -49.15 -15.33
C PRO A 241 29.45 -49.62 -13.95
N ALA A 242 29.93 -50.85 -13.89
CA ALA A 242 30.55 -51.45 -12.73
C ALA A 242 32.03 -51.04 -12.61
N GLY A 243 32.49 -50.84 -11.38
CA GLY A 243 33.87 -51.18 -10.98
C GLY A 243 34.87 -50.03 -10.80
N ALA A 244 35.14 -49.70 -9.53
CA ALA A 244 36.46 -49.46 -8.89
C ALA A 244 36.22 -48.57 -7.65
N GLY A 245 36.39 -48.98 -6.39
CA GLY A 245 37.18 -50.07 -5.83
C GLY A 245 38.53 -49.55 -5.35
N GLY A 246 38.59 -49.04 -4.11
CA GLY A 246 39.84 -48.71 -3.39
C GLY A 246 40.16 -47.22 -3.33
N ALA A 247 40.62 -46.61 -2.24
CA ALA A 247 41.00 -47.11 -0.93
C ALA A 247 40.85 -45.96 0.10
N ARG A 248 40.25 -46.27 1.25
CA ARG A 248 40.39 -45.47 2.47
C ARG A 248 41.81 -45.71 3.00
N ARG A 249 42.67 -44.70 3.00
CA ARG A 249 43.90 -44.74 3.80
C ARG A 249 43.61 -44.16 5.18
N ALA A 250 43.67 -45.05 6.16
CA ALA A 250 43.65 -44.76 7.58
C ALA A 250 44.91 -43.99 7.99
N ALA A 251 44.74 -42.97 8.81
CA ALA A 251 45.81 -42.33 9.55
C ALA A 251 46.24 -43.27 10.71
N LYS A 252 47.56 -43.49 10.84
CA LYS A 252 48.19 -44.02 12.05
C LYS A 252 49.23 -43.00 12.57
N PRO A 253 49.51 -43.01 13.89
CA PRO A 253 50.10 -41.90 14.62
C PRO A 253 51.63 -41.91 14.60
N ALA A 254 52.21 -40.74 14.86
CA ALA A 254 53.66 -40.52 14.98
C ALA A 254 54.20 -41.07 16.31
N GLU A 255 55.26 -41.88 16.21
CA GLU A 255 56.10 -42.32 17.33
C GLU A 255 57.54 -41.79 17.12
N LYS A 256 58.22 -41.52 18.23
CA LYS A 256 59.50 -40.83 18.40
C LYS A 256 60.73 -41.71 18.08
N ALA A 257 61.91 -41.03 18.15
CA ALA A 257 63.30 -41.50 18.18
C ALA A 257 63.95 -41.61 16.80
N GLY A 258 65.15 -41.08 16.52
CA GLY A 258 66.15 -40.41 17.33
C GLY A 258 67.49 -40.57 16.60
N GLU A 259 68.26 -39.50 16.49
CA GLU A 259 69.74 -39.48 16.35
C GLU A 259 70.24 -38.13 16.87
#